data_AF-A0A166QX63-F1
#
_entry.id   AF-A0A166QX63-F1
#
_cell.length_a   1.000
_cell.length_b   1.000
_cell.length_c   1.000
_cell.angle_alpha   90.00
_cell.angle_beta   90.00
_cell.angle_gamma   90.00
#
_symmetry.space_group_name_H-M   'P 1'
#
loop_
_entity.id
_entity.type
_entity.pdbx_description
1 polymer ?
#
loop_
_entity_poly.entity_id
_entity_poly.type
_entity_poly.pdbx_seq_one_letter_code
_entity_poly.pdbx_strand_id
1 'polypeptide(L)'
;MEGRRGRSGEAGTSDEPATGSGGSTHDGSGDGPGSGPGHRRGTRSQWAAGPPGPPGATGRARQRRVLLLGAVSAVVAVVVLAVGIIVFTGDEEKTPTTHPTTTGVSWVSGANANPPNDLAAWESWVGRSTDIAILFTSRANWETVTRDDWPLADFRPQTYSGQVSIAQPLLVEGSNEAACARGEYDSHWRDFGNTLVRNGRPDAIVRLGWEFNGNWFKFWEPKDTGTWKVCFTRAAASIRSTAPQVKIEWTMTAHRDTMVNGDNVWDAYPGDDVVDIIGIDAYDSSPASLTQKIFNEQCNRDSG
;
A
#
# COMPACT_ATOMS: atom_id res chain seq x y z
N MET A 1 -52.83 -7.05 52.63
CA MET A 1 -51.82 -8.01 52.16
C MET A 1 -51.17 -7.39 50.92
N GLU A 2 -50.40 -6.31 51.05
CA GLU A 2 -48.99 -6.25 51.52
C GLU A 2 -48.01 -6.99 50.58
N GLY A 3 -46.85 -6.43 50.18
CA GLY A 3 -46.33 -5.07 50.40
C GLY A 3 -44.78 -5.01 50.53
N ARG A 4 -44.16 -3.89 50.07
CA ARG A 4 -42.72 -3.52 50.07
C ARG A 4 -41.83 -4.28 49.04
N ARG A 5 -40.92 -3.68 48.25
CA ARG A 5 -40.09 -2.42 48.19
C ARG A 5 -38.77 -2.37 49.01
N GLY A 6 -37.65 -2.22 48.27
CA GLY A 6 -36.41 -1.50 48.62
C GLY A 6 -35.21 -2.35 49.11
N ARG A 7 -33.93 -1.94 49.00
CA ARG A 7 -33.25 -0.87 48.21
C ARG A 7 -31.71 -0.98 48.38
N SER A 8 -30.91 -0.67 47.33
CA SER A 8 -29.56 -0.02 47.32
C SER A 8 -28.34 -0.52 48.16
N GLY A 9 -27.14 -0.47 47.53
CA GLY A 9 -25.77 -0.53 48.11
C GLY A 9 -24.89 -1.60 47.42
N GLU A 10 -23.74 -1.40 46.73
CA GLU A 10 -22.70 -0.36 46.54
C GLU A 10 -21.31 -0.79 47.08
N ALA A 11 -20.23 -0.42 46.35
CA ALA A 11 -18.78 -0.39 46.67
C ALA A 11 -17.84 -1.54 46.22
N GLY A 12 -16.66 -1.14 45.68
CA GLY A 12 -15.44 -1.94 45.41
C GLY A 12 -15.12 -2.15 43.90
N THR A 13 -14.50 -1.26 43.12
CA THR A 13 -13.09 -0.74 43.15
C THR A 13 -12.02 -1.86 43.04
N SER A 14 -10.84 -1.73 42.43
CA SER A 14 -10.12 -0.62 41.78
C SER A 14 -8.89 -1.18 41.01
N ASP A 15 -8.20 -0.54 40.06
CA ASP A 15 -8.42 0.64 39.19
C ASP A 15 -7.39 0.60 38.02
N GLU A 16 -7.62 1.37 36.94
CA GLU A 16 -6.60 1.79 35.93
C GLU A 16 -6.20 3.25 36.24
N PRO A 17 -4.97 3.73 35.95
CA PRO A 17 -4.87 4.70 34.86
C PRO A 17 -3.52 4.79 34.12
N ALA A 18 -3.55 5.45 32.96
CA ALA A 18 -2.39 5.86 32.14
C ALA A 18 -1.80 7.24 32.52
N THR A 19 -0.88 7.76 31.67
CA THR A 19 -0.04 8.99 31.74
C THR A 19 1.33 8.84 32.42
N GLY A 20 2.42 9.52 32.03
CA GLY A 20 2.65 10.38 30.85
C GLY A 20 3.88 11.32 30.95
N SER A 21 4.96 11.02 30.21
CA SER A 21 6.11 11.91 29.86
C SER A 21 7.11 12.41 30.94
N GLY A 22 8.35 12.70 30.50
CA GLY A 22 9.47 13.27 31.29
C GLY A 22 10.46 12.22 31.83
N GLY A 23 11.78 12.46 31.95
CA GLY A 23 12.58 13.61 31.54
C GLY A 23 13.95 13.70 32.27
N SER A 24 15.03 13.26 31.61
CA SER A 24 16.46 13.61 31.84
C SER A 24 17.22 13.26 33.16
N THR A 25 18.50 12.90 32.95
CA THR A 25 19.71 12.93 33.84
C THR A 25 19.76 12.17 35.17
N HIS A 26 20.76 11.27 35.28
CA HIS A 26 21.80 11.40 36.32
C HIS A 26 23.13 10.74 35.93
N ASP A 27 24.24 11.32 36.43
CA ASP A 27 25.62 10.87 36.29
C ASP A 27 25.97 9.67 37.20
N GLY A 28 27.09 9.01 36.90
CA GLY A 28 27.68 7.95 37.72
C GLY A 28 29.18 7.78 37.47
N SER A 29 30.00 8.66 38.04
CA SER A 29 31.47 8.67 37.92
C SER A 29 32.19 7.81 38.96
N GLY A 30 33.42 7.36 38.66
CA GLY A 30 34.34 6.75 39.62
C GLY A 30 35.66 6.25 39.02
N ASP A 31 36.70 7.12 39.09
CA ASP A 31 38.10 6.88 39.50
C ASP A 31 38.83 5.57 39.06
N GLY A 32 40.05 5.54 38.51
CA GLY A 32 41.28 6.36 38.69
C GLY A 32 42.42 5.45 39.22
N PRO A 33 43.71 5.84 39.36
CA PRO A 33 44.52 6.88 38.69
C PRO A 33 45.90 6.35 38.16
N GLY A 34 46.76 7.21 37.58
CA GLY A 34 48.16 6.88 37.27
C GLY A 34 49.01 8.12 36.92
N SER A 35 50.23 8.24 37.47
CA SER A 35 50.98 9.51 37.58
C SER A 35 52.46 9.44 37.12
N GLY A 36 53.06 10.56 36.67
CA GLY A 36 54.53 10.69 36.53
C GLY A 36 55.06 11.65 35.44
N PRO A 37 56.05 12.55 35.71
CA PRO A 37 56.45 13.63 34.77
C PRO A 37 57.92 13.61 34.27
N GLY A 38 58.27 14.46 33.28
CA GLY A 38 59.66 14.70 32.84
C GLY A 38 59.89 15.95 31.95
N HIS A 39 60.95 16.73 32.22
CA HIS A 39 61.29 18.03 31.56
C HIS A 39 62.11 17.91 30.25
N ARG A 40 62.09 18.95 29.38
CA ARG A 40 63.25 19.88 29.10
C ARG A 40 62.94 21.04 28.11
N ARG A 41 63.93 21.95 27.92
CA ARG A 41 63.83 23.36 27.44
C ARG A 41 64.25 23.61 25.96
N GLY A 42 63.80 24.76 25.41
CA GLY A 42 64.43 25.52 24.31
C GLY A 42 63.60 25.58 23.01
N THR A 43 63.47 26.67 22.23
CA THR A 43 64.09 28.04 22.24
C THR A 43 63.17 29.12 21.58
N ARG A 44 63.59 30.41 21.63
CA ARG A 44 62.95 31.64 21.06
C ARG A 44 62.74 31.56 19.52
N SER A 45 61.95 32.37 18.79
CA SER A 45 61.77 33.86 18.74
C SER A 45 60.56 34.22 17.84
N GLN A 46 59.57 35.05 18.23
CA GLN A 46 59.38 36.50 17.98
C GLN A 46 59.40 37.07 16.53
N TRP A 47 58.24 37.64 16.14
CA TRP A 47 57.88 38.80 15.27
C TRP A 47 58.65 39.19 13.98
N ALA A 48 57.91 39.44 12.88
CA ALA A 48 57.83 40.74 12.16
C ALA A 48 56.87 40.70 10.94
N ALA A 49 56.35 41.87 10.52
CA ALA A 49 55.51 42.04 9.31
C ALA A 49 56.32 42.64 8.12
N GLY A 50 55.78 42.56 6.90
CA GLY A 50 56.38 43.07 5.65
C GLY A 50 55.41 43.89 4.76
N PRO A 51 55.91 44.60 3.72
CA PRO A 51 55.41 45.95 3.38
C PRO A 51 54.65 46.11 2.04
N PRO A 52 54.10 47.32 1.71
CA PRO A 52 53.23 47.58 0.55
C PRO A 52 53.83 48.49 -0.56
N GLY A 53 53.14 48.58 -1.71
CA GLY A 53 53.26 49.66 -2.74
C GLY A 53 52.92 49.17 -4.16
N PRO A 54 52.79 50.05 -5.19
CA PRO A 54 52.67 51.52 -5.21
C PRO A 54 51.40 52.03 -6.00
N PRO A 55 51.15 53.35 -6.11
CA PRO A 55 49.87 53.90 -6.65
C PRO A 55 49.97 54.69 -7.97
N GLY A 56 48.81 54.84 -8.65
CA GLY A 56 48.47 56.08 -9.40
C GLY A 56 48.04 55.96 -10.87
N ALA A 57 46.76 56.19 -11.15
CA ALA A 57 46.28 56.77 -12.42
C ALA A 57 44.91 57.45 -12.25
N THR A 58 44.83 58.70 -12.72
CA THR A 58 43.72 59.65 -12.62
C THR A 58 42.43 59.22 -13.31
N GLY A 59 41.27 59.60 -12.75
CA GLY A 59 39.95 59.22 -13.28
C GLY A 59 39.35 60.15 -14.34
N ARG A 60 38.37 59.65 -15.09
CA ARG A 60 37.36 60.41 -15.86
C ARG A 60 36.18 59.49 -16.26
N ALA A 61 35.07 59.53 -15.51
CA ALA A 61 33.76 59.00 -15.96
C ALA A 61 32.61 59.47 -15.06
N ARG A 62 32.49 60.78 -14.80
CA ARG A 62 31.23 61.36 -14.29
C ARG A 62 30.25 61.43 -15.46
N GLN A 63 28.96 61.22 -15.20
CA GLN A 63 27.82 61.26 -16.14
C GLN A 63 27.54 59.98 -16.97
N ARG A 64 26.78 59.05 -16.37
CA ARG A 64 25.62 58.36 -16.98
C ARG A 64 24.73 57.73 -15.89
N ARG A 65 24.19 58.57 -15.00
CA ARG A 65 22.97 58.23 -14.24
C ARG A 65 21.75 58.40 -15.16
N VAL A 66 20.65 57.74 -14.80
CA VAL A 66 19.35 57.72 -15.51
C VAL A 66 19.37 56.86 -16.79
N LEU A 67 18.98 55.58 -16.63
CA LEU A 67 18.02 54.86 -17.52
C LEU A 67 17.78 53.39 -17.12
N LEU A 68 18.68 52.74 -16.37
CA LEU A 68 18.61 51.29 -16.09
C LEU A 68 17.74 50.85 -14.88
N LEU A 69 17.16 51.78 -14.10
CA LEU A 69 16.25 51.47 -12.99
C LEU A 69 14.75 51.47 -13.37
N GLY A 70 14.40 51.92 -14.58
CA GLY A 70 13.03 51.89 -15.08
C GLY A 70 12.62 50.53 -15.67
N ALA A 71 13.52 49.90 -16.44
CA ALA A 71 13.22 48.67 -17.18
C ALA A 71 12.98 47.45 -16.27
N VAL A 72 13.80 47.26 -15.24
CA VAL A 72 13.67 46.10 -14.33
C VAL A 72 12.36 46.17 -13.54
N SER A 73 12.02 47.35 -13.03
CA SER A 73 10.79 47.58 -12.26
C SER A 73 9.53 47.36 -13.10
N ALA A 74 9.53 47.79 -14.36
CA ALA A 74 8.41 47.58 -15.29
C ALA A 74 8.23 46.12 -15.68
N VAL A 75 9.32 45.39 -15.96
CA VAL A 75 9.26 43.95 -16.32
C VAL A 75 8.79 43.11 -15.12
N VAL A 76 9.28 43.37 -13.91
CA VAL A 76 8.82 42.66 -12.71
C VAL A 76 7.35 42.97 -12.41
N ALA A 77 6.91 44.22 -12.55
CA ALA A 77 5.50 44.58 -12.36
C ALA A 77 4.58 43.89 -13.39
N VAL A 78 4.97 43.84 -14.67
CA VAL A 78 4.19 43.15 -15.71
C VAL A 78 4.16 41.63 -15.51
N VAL A 79 5.27 41.01 -15.09
CA VAL A 79 5.31 39.57 -14.78
C VAL A 79 4.47 39.25 -13.54
N VAL A 80 4.55 40.05 -12.48
CA VAL A 80 3.71 39.85 -11.28
C VAL A 80 2.23 40.09 -11.57
N LEU A 81 1.87 41.05 -12.44
CA LEU A 81 0.48 41.27 -12.86
C LEU A 81 -0.02 40.14 -13.77
N ALA A 82 0.81 39.64 -14.69
CA ALA A 82 0.45 38.51 -15.56
C ALA A 82 0.30 37.19 -14.80
N VAL A 83 1.21 36.90 -13.85
CA VAL A 83 1.08 35.75 -12.95
C VAL A 83 -0.11 35.93 -12.00
N GLY A 84 -0.34 37.14 -11.49
CA GLY A 84 -1.54 37.45 -10.68
C GLY A 84 -2.84 37.22 -11.44
N ILE A 85 -2.92 37.60 -12.72
CA ILE A 85 -4.08 37.33 -13.57
C ILE A 85 -4.22 35.82 -13.83
N ILE A 86 -3.14 35.10 -14.17
CA ILE A 86 -3.21 33.64 -14.40
C ILE A 86 -3.62 32.87 -13.14
N VAL A 87 -3.25 33.35 -11.93
CA VAL A 87 -3.59 32.70 -10.65
C VAL A 87 -4.98 33.10 -10.11
N PHE A 88 -5.53 34.26 -10.49
CA PHE A 88 -6.85 34.74 -10.03
C PHE A 88 -7.94 34.80 -11.11
N THR A 89 -7.61 34.50 -12.37
CA THR A 89 -8.58 34.26 -13.47
C THR A 89 -8.35 32.92 -14.16
N GLY A 90 -7.60 32.01 -13.55
CA GLY A 90 -7.91 30.60 -13.75
C GLY A 90 -9.33 30.40 -13.23
N ASP A 91 -10.25 29.97 -14.11
CA ASP A 91 -11.54 29.47 -13.67
C ASP A 91 -11.27 28.49 -12.52
N GLU A 92 -12.11 28.50 -11.48
CA GLU A 92 -12.18 27.35 -10.59
C GLU A 92 -12.49 26.16 -11.49
N GLU A 93 -11.47 25.33 -11.76
CA GLU A 93 -11.61 24.13 -12.56
C GLU A 93 -12.51 23.22 -11.76
N LYS A 94 -13.82 23.36 -11.99
CA LYS A 94 -14.87 22.64 -11.28
C LYS A 94 -14.51 21.18 -11.38
N THR A 95 -14.10 20.59 -10.25
CA THR A 95 -13.91 19.14 -10.10
C THR A 95 -15.04 18.47 -10.86
N PRO A 96 -14.76 17.73 -11.96
CA PRO A 96 -15.79 17.39 -12.94
C PRO A 96 -17.01 16.76 -12.29
N THR A 97 -18.04 17.58 -12.09
CA THR A 97 -19.29 17.20 -11.39
C THR A 97 -20.26 16.53 -12.36
N THR A 98 -19.82 16.36 -13.62
CA THR A 98 -20.26 15.30 -14.51
C THR A 98 -19.91 13.95 -13.89
N HIS A 99 -20.81 13.45 -13.04
CA HIS A 99 -21.03 12.02 -12.90
C HIS A 99 -20.94 11.37 -14.30
N PRO A 100 -20.28 10.21 -14.45
CA PRO A 100 -20.35 9.47 -15.71
C PRO A 100 -21.81 9.25 -16.09
N THR A 101 -22.30 9.96 -17.11
CA THR A 101 -23.69 9.85 -17.56
C THR A 101 -23.89 8.48 -18.18
N THR A 102 -24.32 7.53 -17.35
CA THR A 102 -24.39 6.08 -17.62
C THR A 102 -23.05 5.52 -18.10
N THR A 103 -22.32 4.80 -17.26
CA THR A 103 -21.11 4.10 -17.72
C THR A 103 -21.45 3.08 -18.79
N GLY A 104 -21.17 3.43 -20.05
CA GLY A 104 -21.28 2.58 -21.23
C GLY A 104 -20.26 1.44 -21.28
N VAL A 105 -19.81 0.97 -20.11
CA VAL A 105 -18.98 -0.21 -19.95
C VAL A 105 -19.91 -1.42 -19.94
N SER A 106 -19.77 -2.27 -20.95
CA SER A 106 -20.55 -3.51 -21.10
C SER A 106 -19.94 -4.68 -20.33
N TRP A 107 -18.80 -4.47 -19.66
CA TRP A 107 -18.10 -5.46 -18.86
C TRP A 107 -18.46 -5.34 -17.37
N VAL A 108 -18.26 -6.44 -16.64
CA VAL A 108 -18.43 -6.53 -15.18
C VAL A 108 -17.49 -5.52 -14.50
N SER A 109 -18.03 -4.66 -13.65
CA SER A 109 -17.28 -3.61 -12.95
C SER A 109 -17.49 -3.67 -11.44
N GLY A 110 -16.44 -3.33 -10.69
CA GLY A 110 -16.38 -3.51 -9.24
C GLY A 110 -15.59 -2.43 -8.51
N ALA A 111 -15.62 -2.50 -7.18
CA ALA A 111 -14.82 -1.65 -6.30
C ALA A 111 -14.38 -2.41 -5.04
N ASN A 112 -13.35 -1.89 -4.36
CA ASN A 112 -12.96 -2.38 -3.04
C ASN A 112 -14.08 -2.07 -2.03
N ALA A 113 -14.55 -3.11 -1.34
CA ALA A 113 -15.66 -3.05 -0.41
C ALA A 113 -15.28 -3.52 1.02
N ASN A 114 -13.98 -3.59 1.35
CA ASN A 114 -13.59 -3.85 2.74
C ASN A 114 -14.11 -2.76 3.68
N PRO A 115 -14.75 -3.11 4.82
CA PRO A 115 -15.16 -2.13 5.81
C PRO A 115 -14.01 -1.21 6.24
N PRO A 116 -14.23 0.11 6.34
CA PRO A 116 -15.52 0.81 6.33
C PRO A 116 -16.01 1.28 4.93
N ASN A 117 -15.41 0.80 3.83
CA ASN A 117 -15.81 1.24 2.48
C ASN A 117 -17.22 0.76 2.13
N ASP A 118 -18.13 1.71 1.92
CA ASP A 118 -19.50 1.46 1.47
C ASP A 118 -19.59 1.59 -0.06
N LEU A 119 -20.06 0.53 -0.72
CA LEU A 119 -20.30 0.53 -2.17
C LEU A 119 -21.35 1.57 -2.58
N ALA A 120 -22.29 1.96 -1.73
CA ALA A 120 -23.33 2.93 -2.08
C ALA A 120 -22.76 4.29 -2.51
N ALA A 121 -21.62 4.72 -1.95
CA ALA A 121 -20.93 5.94 -2.36
C ALA A 121 -20.33 5.81 -3.77
N TRP A 122 -19.75 4.65 -4.09
CA TRP A 122 -19.24 4.33 -5.43
C TRP A 122 -20.37 4.24 -6.45
N GLU A 123 -21.44 3.50 -6.14
CA GLU A 123 -22.61 3.33 -7.02
C GLU A 123 -23.31 4.65 -7.34
N SER A 124 -23.43 5.53 -6.34
CA SER A 124 -23.94 6.90 -6.50
C SER A 124 -23.04 7.76 -7.41
N TRP A 125 -21.72 7.61 -7.31
CA TRP A 125 -20.79 8.32 -8.20
C TRP A 125 -20.85 7.80 -9.63
N VAL A 126 -20.78 6.48 -9.85
CA VAL A 126 -20.78 5.83 -11.18
C VAL A 126 -22.16 5.85 -11.85
N GLY A 127 -23.24 5.95 -11.08
CA GLY A 127 -24.63 5.96 -11.58
C GLY A 127 -25.20 4.58 -11.91
N ARG A 128 -24.64 3.50 -11.33
CA ARG A 128 -25.14 2.11 -11.46
C ARG A 128 -24.74 1.28 -10.25
N SER A 129 -25.41 0.13 -10.06
CA SER A 129 -24.98 -0.88 -9.09
C SER A 129 -23.66 -1.55 -9.48
N THR A 130 -22.93 -1.99 -8.45
CA THR A 130 -21.65 -2.70 -8.53
C THR A 130 -21.87 -4.16 -8.89
N ASP A 131 -21.26 -4.66 -9.96
CA ASP A 131 -21.41 -6.05 -10.38
C ASP A 131 -20.59 -7.01 -9.49
N ILE A 132 -19.43 -6.54 -9.00
CA ILE A 132 -18.53 -7.31 -8.13
C ILE A 132 -17.95 -6.51 -6.96
N ALA A 133 -18.11 -7.03 -5.74
CA ALA A 133 -17.44 -6.52 -4.54
C ALA A 133 -16.05 -7.16 -4.41
N ILE A 134 -15.00 -6.33 -4.35
CA ILE A 134 -13.61 -6.76 -4.18
C ILE A 134 -13.26 -6.66 -2.70
N LEU A 135 -12.93 -7.80 -2.09
CA LEU A 135 -12.62 -7.96 -0.67
C LEU A 135 -11.19 -8.50 -0.49
N PHE A 136 -10.56 -8.13 0.61
CA PHE A 136 -9.28 -8.65 1.08
C PHE A 136 -9.47 -9.22 2.48
N THR A 137 -9.00 -10.45 2.73
CA THR A 137 -9.01 -10.99 4.09
C THR A 137 -7.88 -10.43 4.97
N SER A 138 -7.91 -10.73 6.27
CA SER A 138 -6.74 -10.63 7.14
C SER A 138 -5.60 -11.49 6.58
N ARG A 139 -4.36 -11.07 6.81
CA ARG A 139 -3.15 -11.82 6.42
C ARG A 139 -2.36 -12.38 7.60
N ALA A 140 -2.88 -12.21 8.82
CA ALA A 140 -2.11 -12.40 10.05
C ALA A 140 -1.81 -13.87 10.38
N ASN A 141 -2.80 -14.75 10.24
CA ASN A 141 -2.68 -16.17 10.59
C ASN A 141 -3.83 -16.99 9.97
N TRP A 142 -3.68 -18.32 9.99
CA TRP A 142 -4.65 -19.26 9.42
C TRP A 142 -6.08 -19.12 9.93
N GLU A 143 -6.30 -18.73 11.20
CA GLU A 143 -7.66 -18.53 11.75
C GLU A 143 -8.34 -17.37 11.02
N THR A 144 -7.69 -16.21 11.01
CA THR A 144 -8.21 -14.99 10.39
C THR A 144 -8.29 -15.04 8.87
N VAL A 145 -7.53 -15.93 8.23
CA VAL A 145 -7.54 -16.17 6.78
C VAL A 145 -8.70 -17.08 6.37
N THR A 146 -9.00 -18.11 7.18
CA THR A 146 -9.86 -19.25 6.75
C THR A 146 -11.13 -19.47 7.57
N ARG A 147 -11.22 -18.99 8.81
CA ARG A 147 -12.35 -19.28 9.72
C ARG A 147 -13.17 -18.07 10.10
N ASP A 148 -12.56 -16.90 10.19
CA ASP A 148 -13.29 -15.65 10.45
C ASP A 148 -14.35 -15.38 9.38
N ASP A 149 -15.54 -14.99 9.82
CA ASP A 149 -16.63 -14.59 8.91
C ASP A 149 -16.38 -13.20 8.29
N TRP A 150 -15.45 -12.39 8.81
CA TRP A 150 -15.08 -11.09 8.23
C TRP A 150 -14.12 -11.26 7.04
N PRO A 151 -14.27 -10.52 5.92
CA PRO A 151 -15.31 -9.52 5.63
C PRO A 151 -16.62 -10.10 5.06
N LEU A 152 -16.70 -11.41 4.80
CA LEU A 152 -17.82 -12.06 4.09
C LEU A 152 -19.19 -11.90 4.77
N ALA A 153 -19.25 -11.73 6.10
CA ALA A 153 -20.48 -11.53 6.86
C ALA A 153 -21.30 -10.32 6.41
N ASP A 154 -20.61 -9.23 6.09
CA ASP A 154 -21.22 -7.98 5.63
C ASP A 154 -21.73 -8.12 4.19
N PHE A 155 -21.10 -9.02 3.41
CA PHE A 155 -21.42 -9.34 2.03
C PHE A 155 -22.17 -10.67 1.91
N ARG A 156 -23.17 -10.93 2.75
CA ARG A 156 -24.13 -12.05 2.56
C ARG A 156 -25.17 -11.71 1.47
N PRO A 157 -25.81 -12.70 0.82
CA PRO A 157 -26.76 -12.47 -0.29
C PRO A 157 -27.94 -11.53 0.03
N GLN A 158 -28.30 -11.40 1.31
CA GLN A 158 -29.37 -10.52 1.78
C GLN A 158 -28.95 -9.03 1.86
N THR A 159 -27.64 -8.77 1.96
CA THR A 159 -27.06 -7.42 2.05
C THR A 159 -26.53 -6.95 0.70
N TYR A 160 -25.91 -7.86 -0.07
CA TYR A 160 -25.34 -7.58 -1.39
C TYR A 160 -25.71 -8.69 -2.37
N SER A 161 -26.22 -8.34 -3.55
CA SER A 161 -26.69 -9.31 -4.55
C SER A 161 -25.69 -9.59 -5.68
N GLY A 162 -24.62 -8.81 -5.80
CA GLY A 162 -23.57 -9.00 -6.80
C GLY A 162 -22.57 -10.11 -6.43
N GLN A 163 -21.61 -10.31 -7.33
CA GLN A 163 -20.53 -11.28 -7.18
C GLN A 163 -19.56 -10.84 -6.08
N VAL A 164 -19.01 -11.78 -5.30
CA VAL A 164 -17.88 -11.49 -4.40
C VAL A 164 -16.59 -12.01 -5.03
N SER A 165 -15.56 -11.17 -5.04
CA SER A 165 -14.15 -11.56 -5.23
C SER A 165 -13.40 -11.33 -3.93
N ILE A 166 -12.76 -12.36 -3.37
CA ILE A 166 -11.96 -12.27 -2.14
C ILE A 166 -10.50 -12.67 -2.37
N ALA A 167 -9.60 -11.72 -2.12
CA ALA A 167 -8.16 -11.91 -2.12
C ALA A 167 -7.71 -12.66 -0.85
N GLN A 168 -6.99 -13.76 -1.07
CA GLN A 168 -6.61 -14.75 -0.07
C GLN A 168 -5.12 -15.08 -0.19
N PRO A 169 -4.30 -14.93 0.86
CA PRO A 169 -2.87 -15.26 0.77
C PRO A 169 -2.72 -16.78 0.71
N LEU A 170 -1.92 -17.31 -0.23
CA LEU A 170 -1.71 -18.76 -0.34
C LEU A 170 -1.01 -19.35 0.91
N LEU A 171 -0.27 -18.52 1.64
CA LEU A 171 0.48 -18.87 2.85
C LEU A 171 0.51 -17.68 3.81
N VAL A 172 0.48 -17.94 5.12
CA VAL A 172 0.65 -16.92 6.17
C VAL A 172 2.06 -16.92 6.76
N GLU A 173 2.40 -15.90 7.54
CA GLU A 173 3.68 -15.85 8.26
C GLU A 173 3.93 -17.12 9.09
N GLY A 174 5.17 -17.61 9.07
CA GLY A 174 5.55 -18.88 9.69
C GLY A 174 5.20 -20.15 8.90
N SER A 175 4.47 -20.05 7.78
CA SER A 175 4.19 -21.19 6.90
C SER A 175 5.41 -21.59 6.04
N ASN A 176 5.40 -22.81 5.50
CA ASN A 176 6.45 -23.33 4.64
C ASN A 176 5.89 -23.84 3.29
N GLU A 177 6.42 -23.35 2.18
CA GLU A 177 5.97 -23.70 0.81
C GLU A 177 6.02 -25.21 0.54
N ALA A 178 7.10 -25.89 0.96
CA ALA A 178 7.23 -27.34 0.82
C ALA A 178 6.27 -28.13 1.72
N ALA A 179 5.90 -27.61 2.90
CA ALA A 179 4.87 -28.19 3.76
C ALA A 179 3.48 -28.07 3.12
N CYS A 180 3.19 -26.95 2.48
CA CYS A 180 1.98 -26.78 1.66
C CYS A 180 1.93 -27.80 0.52
N ALA A 181 3.02 -27.99 -0.23
CA ALA A 181 3.08 -28.99 -1.30
C ALA A 181 2.88 -30.44 -0.80
N ARG A 182 3.23 -30.73 0.46
CA ARG A 182 2.92 -32.02 1.13
C ARG A 182 1.48 -32.12 1.66
N GLY A 183 0.73 -31.02 1.69
CA GLY A 183 -0.67 -30.96 2.13
C GLY A 183 -0.88 -30.66 3.61
N GLU A 184 0.14 -30.17 4.32
CA GLU A 184 0.06 -29.88 5.75
C GLU A 184 -0.93 -28.75 6.09
N TYR A 185 -1.36 -27.96 5.10
CA TYR A 185 -2.34 -26.86 5.26
C TYR A 185 -3.69 -27.11 4.58
N ASP A 186 -3.93 -28.28 3.99
CA ASP A 186 -5.18 -28.58 3.26
C ASP A 186 -6.44 -28.41 4.14
N SER A 187 -6.34 -28.64 5.45
CA SER A 187 -7.44 -28.46 6.41
C SER A 187 -7.88 -27.00 6.51
N HIS A 188 -6.94 -26.06 6.54
CA HIS A 188 -7.25 -24.63 6.53
C HIS A 188 -8.01 -24.24 5.25
N TRP A 189 -7.61 -24.78 4.10
CA TRP A 189 -8.29 -24.52 2.84
C TRP A 189 -9.69 -25.13 2.74
N ARG A 190 -9.91 -26.30 3.33
CA ARG A 190 -11.28 -26.85 3.51
C ARG A 190 -12.13 -25.99 4.43
N ASP A 191 -11.55 -25.49 5.52
CA ASP A 191 -12.24 -24.60 6.46
C ASP A 191 -12.61 -23.27 5.79
N PHE A 192 -11.76 -22.73 4.92
CA PHE A 192 -12.11 -21.56 4.12
C PHE A 192 -13.29 -21.80 3.18
N GLY A 193 -13.34 -22.93 2.47
CA GLY A 193 -14.51 -23.29 1.67
C GLY A 193 -15.79 -23.46 2.52
N ASN A 194 -15.67 -23.99 3.75
CA ASN A 194 -16.80 -24.02 4.70
C ASN A 194 -17.24 -22.61 5.12
N THR A 195 -16.30 -21.67 5.29
CA THR A 195 -16.56 -20.26 5.60
C THR A 195 -17.25 -19.52 4.45
N LEU A 196 -16.87 -19.80 3.19
CA LEU A 196 -17.57 -19.34 1.99
C LEU A 196 -19.04 -19.80 1.99
N VAL A 197 -19.27 -21.11 2.16
CA VAL A 197 -20.63 -21.70 2.20
C VAL A 197 -21.46 -21.13 3.35
N ARG A 198 -20.89 -21.02 4.56
CA ARG A 198 -21.58 -20.49 5.76
C ARG A 198 -22.02 -19.04 5.59
N ASN A 199 -21.26 -18.23 4.85
CA ASN A 199 -21.62 -16.86 4.51
C ASN A 199 -22.46 -16.73 3.22
N GLY A 200 -22.98 -17.84 2.70
CA GLY A 200 -23.84 -17.83 1.51
C GLY A 200 -23.12 -17.40 0.23
N ARG A 201 -21.79 -17.59 0.16
CA ARG A 201 -20.93 -17.31 -0.99
C ARG A 201 -20.20 -18.56 -1.51
N PRO A 202 -20.90 -19.69 -1.75
CA PRO A 202 -20.28 -20.89 -2.30
C PRO A 202 -19.69 -20.67 -3.71
N ASP A 203 -20.11 -19.60 -4.37
CA ASP A 203 -19.84 -19.11 -5.72
C ASP A 203 -18.81 -17.97 -5.78
N ALA A 204 -18.14 -17.65 -4.67
CA ALA A 204 -17.14 -16.59 -4.62
C ALA A 204 -16.01 -16.81 -5.64
N ILE A 205 -15.48 -15.72 -6.17
CA ILE A 205 -14.17 -15.70 -6.83
C ILE A 205 -13.12 -15.58 -5.74
N VAL A 206 -12.17 -16.51 -5.70
CA VAL A 206 -11.07 -16.54 -4.73
C VAL A 206 -9.78 -16.22 -5.46
N ARG A 207 -9.27 -15.02 -5.20
CA ARG A 207 -7.99 -14.51 -5.69
C ARG A 207 -6.86 -15.06 -4.82
N LEU A 208 -6.51 -16.32 -5.06
CA LEU A 208 -5.60 -17.09 -4.24
C LEU A 208 -4.14 -16.71 -4.56
N GLY A 209 -3.36 -16.36 -3.55
CA GLY A 209 -1.96 -15.98 -3.70
C GLY A 209 -1.75 -14.79 -4.64
N TRP A 210 -2.67 -13.81 -4.64
CA TRP A 210 -2.60 -12.65 -5.55
C TRP A 210 -1.24 -11.95 -5.50
N GLU A 211 -0.79 -11.46 -6.67
CA GLU A 211 0.52 -10.85 -6.89
C GLU A 211 1.69 -11.72 -6.40
N PHE A 212 1.61 -13.05 -6.57
CA PHE A 212 2.70 -13.98 -6.26
C PHE A 212 4.02 -13.60 -6.97
N ASN A 213 3.96 -13.01 -8.16
CA ASN A 213 5.10 -12.46 -8.90
C ASN A 213 5.59 -11.09 -8.37
N GLY A 214 4.99 -10.55 -7.30
CA GLY A 214 5.47 -9.40 -6.53
C GLY A 214 6.66 -9.72 -5.62
N ASN A 215 7.21 -8.71 -4.93
CA ASN A 215 8.28 -8.90 -3.94
C ASN A 215 7.93 -8.34 -2.55
N TRP A 216 6.69 -7.90 -2.37
CA TRP A 216 6.14 -7.35 -1.13
C TRP A 216 5.50 -8.43 -0.24
N PHE A 217 5.07 -9.56 -0.82
CA PHE A 217 4.39 -10.65 -0.12
C PHE A 217 5.32 -11.83 0.18
N LYS A 218 6.24 -11.61 1.13
CA LYS A 218 7.35 -12.54 1.42
C LYS A 218 6.97 -13.97 1.78
N PHE A 219 5.74 -14.19 2.23
CA PHE A 219 5.24 -15.48 2.68
C PHE A 219 4.59 -16.32 1.57
N TRP A 220 4.11 -15.72 0.47
CA TRP A 220 3.51 -16.44 -0.67
C TRP A 220 4.08 -16.10 -2.06
N GLU A 221 5.12 -15.25 -2.15
CA GLU A 221 5.97 -15.20 -3.35
C GLU A 221 6.65 -16.58 -3.58
N PRO A 222 6.66 -17.14 -4.81
CA PRO A 222 7.24 -18.45 -5.07
C PRO A 222 8.72 -18.51 -4.72
N LYS A 223 9.15 -19.58 -4.04
CA LYS A 223 10.58 -19.86 -3.81
C LYS A 223 11.07 -20.93 -4.78
N ASP A 224 10.30 -22.00 -4.95
CA ASP A 224 10.46 -23.00 -6.01
C ASP A 224 9.17 -23.12 -6.83
N THR A 225 9.24 -22.86 -8.13
CA THR A 225 8.04 -22.78 -9.00
C THR A 225 7.28 -24.11 -9.08
N GLY A 226 7.98 -25.25 -9.05
CA GLY A 226 7.34 -26.57 -9.01
C GLY A 226 6.58 -26.80 -7.71
N THR A 227 7.19 -26.47 -6.57
CA THR A 227 6.61 -26.61 -5.23
C THR A 227 5.43 -25.65 -5.04
N TRP A 228 5.54 -24.42 -5.54
CA TRP A 228 4.46 -23.44 -5.55
C TRP A 228 3.23 -23.95 -6.30
N LYS A 229 3.41 -24.52 -7.51
CA LYS A 229 2.31 -25.10 -8.30
C LYS A 229 1.59 -26.21 -7.55
N VAL A 230 2.33 -27.12 -6.93
CA VAL A 230 1.73 -28.18 -6.10
C VAL A 230 0.96 -27.58 -4.91
N CYS A 231 1.53 -26.61 -4.20
CA CYS A 231 0.86 -25.91 -3.11
C CYS A 231 -0.45 -25.25 -3.55
N PHE A 232 -0.42 -24.47 -4.64
CA PHE A 232 -1.61 -23.80 -5.20
C PHE A 232 -2.69 -24.81 -5.61
N THR A 233 -2.32 -25.86 -6.36
CA THR A 233 -3.26 -26.91 -6.79
C THR A 233 -3.93 -27.60 -5.61
N ARG A 234 -3.19 -27.89 -4.54
CA ARG A 234 -3.75 -28.49 -3.31
C ARG A 234 -4.70 -27.56 -2.57
N ALA A 235 -4.35 -26.28 -2.47
CA ALA A 235 -5.20 -25.27 -1.86
C ALA A 235 -6.52 -25.12 -2.65
N ALA A 236 -6.44 -24.91 -3.96
CA ALA A 236 -7.59 -24.83 -4.86
C ALA A 236 -8.51 -26.06 -4.78
N ALA A 237 -7.93 -27.28 -4.83
CA ALA A 237 -8.68 -28.52 -4.68
C ALA A 237 -9.34 -28.66 -3.29
N SER A 238 -8.65 -28.21 -2.24
CA SER A 238 -9.18 -28.25 -0.86
C SER A 238 -10.35 -27.28 -0.67
N ILE A 239 -10.28 -26.06 -1.20
CA ILE A 239 -11.41 -25.11 -1.19
C ILE A 239 -12.59 -25.69 -1.99
N ARG A 240 -12.36 -26.16 -3.22
CA ARG A 240 -13.40 -26.78 -4.06
C ARG A 240 -14.06 -28.01 -3.42
N SER A 241 -13.35 -28.74 -2.55
CA SER A 241 -13.90 -29.92 -1.85
C SER A 241 -14.99 -29.59 -0.83
N THR A 242 -15.03 -28.35 -0.32
CA THR A 242 -16.08 -27.87 0.60
C THR A 242 -16.95 -26.76 0.00
N ALA A 243 -16.47 -26.03 -1.00
CA ALA A 243 -17.24 -25.05 -1.80
C ALA A 243 -17.16 -25.38 -3.31
N PRO A 244 -17.94 -26.35 -3.83
CA PRO A 244 -17.79 -26.83 -5.22
C PRO A 244 -18.17 -25.83 -6.33
N GLN A 245 -18.80 -24.71 -5.98
CA GLN A 245 -19.20 -23.66 -6.93
C GLN A 245 -18.15 -22.52 -7.03
N VAL A 246 -17.12 -22.56 -6.18
CA VAL A 246 -16.10 -21.51 -6.07
C VAL A 246 -15.33 -21.34 -7.37
N LYS A 247 -14.95 -20.11 -7.69
CA LYS A 247 -14.08 -19.77 -8.81
C LYS A 247 -12.69 -19.46 -8.31
N ILE A 248 -11.67 -20.13 -8.85
CA ILE A 248 -10.27 -19.91 -8.47
C ILE A 248 -9.67 -18.93 -9.47
N GLU A 249 -9.31 -17.74 -9.00
CA GLU A 249 -8.57 -16.74 -9.78
C GLU A 249 -7.08 -16.81 -9.45
N TRP A 250 -6.27 -16.87 -10.50
CA TRP A 250 -4.82 -16.76 -10.45
C TRP A 250 -4.42 -15.34 -10.90
N THR A 251 -4.21 -14.45 -9.93
CA THR A 251 -3.92 -13.02 -10.18
C THR A 251 -2.42 -12.72 -10.09
N MET A 252 -1.84 -12.16 -11.15
CA MET A 252 -0.48 -11.61 -11.16
C MET A 252 -0.48 -10.08 -11.05
N THR A 253 0.62 -9.47 -10.61
CA THR A 253 0.83 -8.01 -10.77
C THR A 253 1.36 -7.71 -12.17
N ALA A 254 0.89 -6.62 -12.77
CA ALA A 254 1.39 -6.09 -14.03
C ALA A 254 2.86 -5.63 -13.93
N HIS A 255 3.50 -5.39 -15.09
CA HIS A 255 4.85 -4.84 -15.22
C HIS A 255 5.98 -5.68 -14.57
N ARG A 256 5.72 -6.94 -14.22
CA ARG A 256 6.70 -7.86 -13.60
C ARG A 256 6.60 -9.29 -14.14
N ASP A 257 7.19 -9.49 -15.31
CA ASP A 257 7.26 -10.79 -16.00
C ASP A 257 8.13 -11.83 -15.27
N THR A 258 8.98 -11.41 -14.32
CA THR A 258 9.95 -12.28 -13.63
C THR A 258 9.72 -12.29 -12.12
N MET A 259 9.53 -13.49 -11.58
CA MET A 259 9.30 -13.75 -10.16
C MET A 259 10.57 -13.55 -9.32
N VAL A 260 10.47 -13.69 -7.99
CA VAL A 260 11.63 -13.46 -7.08
C VAL A 260 12.72 -14.53 -7.22
N ASN A 261 12.35 -15.75 -7.62
CA ASN A 261 13.28 -16.84 -7.87
C ASN A 261 13.99 -16.78 -9.24
N GLY A 262 13.53 -15.90 -10.15
CA GLY A 262 14.12 -15.69 -11.49
C GLY A 262 13.35 -16.33 -12.64
N ASP A 263 12.32 -17.14 -12.36
CA ASP A 263 11.47 -17.77 -13.37
C ASP A 263 10.43 -16.77 -13.94
N ASN A 264 9.85 -17.10 -15.09
CA ASN A 264 8.80 -16.30 -15.72
C ASN A 264 7.48 -16.42 -14.95
N VAL A 265 6.66 -15.39 -14.94
CA VAL A 265 5.32 -15.38 -14.31
C VAL A 265 4.45 -16.55 -14.79
N TRP A 266 4.52 -16.94 -16.06
CA TRP A 266 3.77 -18.08 -16.61
C TRP A 266 4.31 -19.45 -16.20
N ASP A 267 5.57 -19.56 -15.77
CA ASP A 267 6.12 -20.84 -15.30
C ASP A 267 5.36 -21.31 -14.05
N ALA A 268 4.86 -20.38 -13.23
CA ALA A 268 4.01 -20.66 -12.08
C ALA A 268 2.57 -21.08 -12.42
N TYR A 269 2.09 -20.93 -13.66
CA TYR A 269 0.70 -21.24 -14.00
C TYR A 269 0.37 -22.73 -13.73
N PRO A 270 -0.58 -23.06 -12.82
CA PRO A 270 -0.77 -24.43 -12.33
C PRO A 270 -1.56 -25.34 -13.29
N GLY A 271 -2.36 -24.77 -14.20
CA GLY A 271 -3.13 -25.51 -15.22
C GLY A 271 -4.60 -25.10 -15.30
N ASP A 272 -5.20 -25.30 -16.48
CA ASP A 272 -6.60 -24.95 -16.80
C ASP A 272 -7.63 -25.79 -16.01
N ASP A 273 -7.23 -26.94 -15.46
CA ASP A 273 -8.06 -27.74 -14.56
C ASP A 273 -8.10 -27.15 -13.13
N VAL A 274 -7.12 -26.31 -12.78
CA VAL A 274 -6.98 -25.67 -11.46
C VAL A 274 -7.56 -24.26 -11.44
N VAL A 275 -7.40 -23.49 -12.52
CA VAL A 275 -7.75 -22.06 -12.60
C VAL A 275 -9.03 -21.83 -13.40
N ASP A 276 -9.95 -21.02 -12.86
CA ASP A 276 -11.14 -20.56 -13.58
C ASP A 276 -10.92 -19.21 -14.27
N ILE A 277 -10.09 -18.34 -13.69
CA ILE A 277 -9.87 -16.95 -14.12
C ILE A 277 -8.39 -16.60 -14.00
N ILE A 278 -7.82 -15.99 -15.05
CA ILE A 278 -6.50 -15.34 -15.00
C ILE A 278 -6.74 -13.85 -14.75
N GLY A 279 -6.14 -13.32 -13.68
CA GLY A 279 -6.28 -11.92 -13.27
C GLY A 279 -4.97 -11.14 -13.39
N ILE A 280 -5.08 -9.83 -13.58
CA ILE A 280 -3.95 -8.90 -13.60
C ILE A 280 -4.28 -7.70 -12.69
N ASP A 281 -3.49 -7.49 -11.64
CA ASP A 281 -3.49 -6.25 -10.87
C ASP A 281 -2.62 -5.20 -11.60
N ALA A 282 -3.28 -4.25 -12.26
CA ALA A 282 -2.64 -3.17 -13.00
C ALA A 282 -2.91 -1.82 -12.34
N TYR A 283 -1.85 -1.04 -12.12
CA TYR A 283 -1.90 0.32 -11.56
C TYR A 283 -1.14 1.27 -12.50
N ASP A 284 -1.66 2.48 -12.74
CA ASP A 284 -0.87 3.56 -13.36
C ASP A 284 0.16 4.09 -12.35
N SER A 285 1.17 3.26 -12.14
CA SER A 285 2.29 3.42 -11.21
C SER A 285 3.60 3.33 -12.00
N SER A 286 4.76 3.46 -11.36
CA SER A 286 6.03 3.45 -12.10
C SER A 286 6.36 2.06 -12.67
N PRO A 287 6.57 1.90 -14.00
CA PRO A 287 6.66 2.94 -15.04
C PRO A 287 5.29 3.35 -15.63
N ALA A 288 4.92 4.62 -15.45
CA ALA A 288 3.58 5.11 -15.82
C ALA A 288 3.33 5.04 -17.33
N SER A 289 2.09 4.66 -17.71
CA SER A 289 1.71 4.44 -19.11
C SER A 289 1.20 5.71 -19.79
N LEU A 290 2.05 6.74 -19.81
CA LEU A 290 1.72 8.13 -20.24
C LEU A 290 1.25 8.28 -21.70
N THR A 291 1.27 7.22 -22.51
CA THR A 291 0.76 7.22 -23.89
C THR A 291 0.13 5.88 -24.23
N GLN A 292 -0.84 5.87 -25.15
CA GLN A 292 -1.44 4.62 -25.68
C GLN A 292 -0.38 3.64 -26.20
N LYS A 293 0.73 4.14 -26.75
CA LYS A 293 1.84 3.29 -27.21
C LYS A 293 2.48 2.55 -26.03
N ILE A 294 2.84 3.27 -24.96
CA ILE A 294 3.47 2.67 -23.78
C ILE A 294 2.49 1.71 -23.09
N PHE A 295 1.22 2.09 -22.96
CA PHE A 295 0.16 1.21 -22.47
C PHE A 295 0.09 -0.10 -23.28
N ASN A 296 0.01 -0.01 -24.61
CA ASN A 296 0.02 -1.19 -25.47
C ASN A 296 1.31 -2.01 -25.34
N GLU A 297 2.47 -1.38 -25.16
CA GLU A 297 3.75 -2.07 -24.96
C GLU A 297 3.80 -2.80 -23.61
N GLN A 298 3.12 -2.31 -22.56
CA GLN A 298 2.94 -3.03 -21.30
C GLN A 298 1.91 -4.16 -21.43
N CYS A 299 0.71 -3.89 -21.96
CA CYS A 299 -0.37 -4.87 -22.06
C CYS A 299 -0.09 -6.07 -22.99
N ASN A 300 1.01 -6.04 -23.75
CA ASN A 300 1.50 -7.18 -24.55
C ASN A 300 2.73 -7.88 -23.93
N ARG A 301 3.11 -7.54 -22.68
CA ARG A 301 4.08 -8.29 -21.89
C ARG A 301 3.44 -9.52 -21.28
N ASP A 302 4.28 -10.42 -20.80
CA ASP A 302 3.85 -11.64 -20.12
C ASP A 302 2.96 -11.36 -18.90
N SER A 303 3.22 -10.27 -18.16
CA SER A 303 2.43 -9.86 -16.99
C SER A 303 1.35 -8.79 -17.23
N GLY A 304 1.30 -8.21 -18.44
CA GLY A 304 0.45 -7.05 -18.78
C GLY A 304 0.99 -5.67 -18.37
#